data_AF-A0A373IYA4-F1
#
_entry.id   AF-A0A373IYA4-F1
#
_cell.length_a   1.000
_cell.length_b   1.000
_cell.length_c   1.000
_cell.angle_alpha   90.00
_cell.angle_beta   90.00
_cell.angle_gamma   90.00
#
_symmetry.space_group_name_H-M   'P 1'
#
loop_
_entity.id
_entity.type
_entity.pdbx_description
1 polymer ?
#
loop_
_entity_poly.entity_id
_entity_poly.type
_entity_poly.pdbx_seq_one_letter_code
_entity_poly.pdbx_strand_id
1 'polypeptide(L)'
;MFITLEHNSISQRLVSYRQQLGKSQAEMSREFGVNQSHYSKLESGTKYISYSSLKKFEKAGGDVNYLVTGVHYKTGIVEDCMKRCRTSDGKIELMKALFWLTRQGIMLMHGENWKEANQRVWKYIRLAEEKEQHRNIWRSIRKIEDLTQMKMAERLDINIKRYQRLERMEAEPDAVILNSLYTLFGYSPLIILHENLYYAEEINKCWSEFSDEVRMQLNGVLEQDLKLIALCEQETDIALQKI
;
A
#
# COMPACT_ATOMS: atom_id res chain seq x y z
N MET A 1 -13.81 21.42 -5.83
CA MET A 1 -14.27 20.95 -7.17
C MET A 1 -13.59 19.64 -7.60
N PHE A 2 -12.37 19.35 -7.12
CA PHE A 2 -11.65 18.08 -7.37
C PHE A 2 -12.23 16.87 -6.61
N ILE A 3 -12.53 17.00 -5.31
CA ILE A 3 -13.09 15.90 -4.48
C ILE A 3 -14.37 15.29 -5.06
N THR A 4 -15.28 16.11 -5.60
CA THR A 4 -16.55 15.66 -6.18
C THR A 4 -16.36 14.83 -7.45
N LEU A 5 -15.30 15.08 -8.22
CA LEU A 5 -14.96 14.29 -9.40
C LEU A 5 -14.30 12.95 -9.00
N GLU A 6 -13.40 12.97 -8.01
CA GLU A 6 -12.75 11.77 -7.48
C GLU A 6 -13.78 10.81 -6.84
N HIS A 7 -14.70 11.33 -6.04
CA HIS A 7 -15.76 10.53 -5.42
C HIS A 7 -16.70 9.89 -6.45
N ASN A 8 -17.07 10.63 -7.49
CA ASN A 8 -17.85 10.08 -8.60
C ASN A 8 -17.08 8.96 -9.33
N SER A 9 -15.75 9.09 -9.47
CA SER A 9 -14.92 8.05 -10.08
C SER A 9 -14.88 6.75 -9.24
N ILE A 10 -14.80 6.85 -7.90
CA ILE A 10 -14.81 5.68 -7.01
C ILE A 10 -16.17 4.97 -7.06
N SER A 11 -17.25 5.74 -7.07
CA SER A 11 -18.62 5.20 -7.11
C SER A 11 -18.90 4.48 -8.44
N GLN A 12 -18.43 5.06 -9.55
CA GLN A 12 -18.48 4.40 -10.87
C GLN A 12 -17.64 3.12 -10.91
N ARG A 13 -16.43 3.13 -10.35
CA ARG A 13 -15.62 1.91 -10.23
C ARG A 13 -16.32 0.83 -9.41
N LEU A 14 -17.01 1.20 -8.33
CA LEU A 14 -17.78 0.25 -7.52
C LEU A 14 -18.88 -0.44 -8.33
N VAL A 15 -19.64 0.33 -9.12
CA VAL A 15 -20.69 -0.21 -10.02
C VAL A 15 -20.08 -1.18 -11.04
N SER A 16 -19.04 -0.74 -11.75
CA SER A 16 -18.36 -1.56 -12.76
C SER A 16 -17.79 -2.85 -12.16
N TYR A 17 -17.13 -2.76 -11.01
CA TYR A 17 -16.54 -3.90 -10.31
C TYR A 17 -17.61 -4.90 -9.88
N ARG A 18 -18.72 -4.44 -9.31
CA ARG A 18 -19.85 -5.32 -8.97
C ARG A 18 -20.40 -6.04 -10.22
N GLN A 19 -20.59 -5.31 -11.32
CA GLN A 19 -21.13 -5.87 -12.57
C GLN A 19 -20.19 -6.93 -13.15
N GLN A 20 -18.87 -6.69 -13.12
CA GLN A 20 -17.85 -7.67 -13.55
C GLN A 20 -17.90 -8.96 -12.72
N LEU A 21 -18.21 -8.85 -11.43
CA LEU A 21 -18.39 -10.01 -10.55
C LEU A 21 -19.75 -10.70 -10.72
N GLY A 22 -20.67 -10.15 -11.54
CA GLY A 22 -22.03 -10.67 -11.69
C GLY A 22 -22.89 -10.59 -10.41
N LYS A 23 -22.51 -9.72 -9.45
CA LYS A 23 -23.16 -9.65 -8.13
C LYS A 23 -24.30 -8.64 -8.11
N SER A 24 -25.34 -8.95 -7.32
CA SER A 24 -26.39 -8.01 -6.94
C SER A 24 -25.88 -6.99 -5.91
N GLN A 25 -26.57 -5.85 -5.78
CA GLN A 25 -26.28 -4.88 -4.71
C GLN A 25 -26.47 -5.49 -3.31
N ALA A 26 -27.38 -6.47 -3.17
CA ALA A 26 -27.61 -7.14 -1.89
C ALA A 26 -26.42 -8.05 -1.51
N GLU A 27 -25.83 -8.77 -2.46
CA GLU A 27 -24.59 -9.52 -2.26
C GLU A 27 -23.44 -8.60 -1.88
N MET A 28 -23.21 -7.55 -2.67
CA MET A 28 -22.13 -6.61 -2.38
C MET A 28 -22.33 -5.85 -1.05
N SER A 29 -23.56 -5.55 -0.65
CA SER A 29 -23.81 -4.91 0.64
C SER A 29 -23.33 -5.76 1.81
N ARG A 30 -23.42 -7.10 1.70
CA ARG A 30 -22.92 -8.03 2.73
C ARG A 30 -21.39 -7.99 2.79
N GLU A 31 -20.71 -7.92 1.65
CA GLU A 31 -19.25 -7.83 1.57
C GLU A 31 -18.71 -6.51 2.12
N PHE A 32 -19.44 -5.41 1.92
CA PHE A 32 -19.13 -4.12 2.55
C PHE A 32 -19.59 -4.04 4.02
N GLY A 33 -20.36 -5.03 4.47
CA GLY A 33 -20.98 -5.10 5.79
C GLY A 33 -21.86 -3.89 6.12
N VAL A 34 -22.68 -3.50 5.14
CA VAL A 34 -23.71 -2.47 5.24
C VAL A 34 -25.05 -3.05 4.75
N ASN A 35 -26.16 -2.36 4.97
CA ASN A 35 -27.43 -2.76 4.36
C ASN A 35 -27.51 -2.32 2.89
N GLN A 36 -28.41 -2.95 2.12
CA GLN A 36 -28.58 -2.67 0.68
C GLN A 36 -28.88 -1.19 0.39
N SER A 37 -29.71 -0.53 1.21
CA SER A 37 -30.03 0.90 1.04
C SER A 37 -28.79 1.79 1.18
N HIS A 38 -27.92 1.49 2.15
CA HIS A 38 -26.63 2.17 2.29
C HIS A 38 -25.75 1.87 1.07
N TYR A 39 -25.63 0.60 0.67
CA TYR A 39 -24.81 0.23 -0.48
C TYR A 39 -25.24 0.95 -1.77
N SER A 40 -26.54 1.06 -2.04
CA SER A 40 -27.05 1.83 -3.17
C SER A 40 -26.62 3.30 -3.14
N LYS A 41 -26.48 3.91 -1.95
CA LYS A 41 -25.97 5.28 -1.80
C LYS A 41 -24.47 5.41 -2.03
N LEU A 42 -23.72 4.32 -1.85
CA LEU A 42 -22.29 4.25 -2.21
C LEU A 42 -22.15 4.25 -3.74
N GLU A 43 -22.92 3.40 -4.43
CA GLU A 43 -22.90 3.35 -5.91
C GLU A 43 -23.40 4.63 -6.57
N SER A 44 -24.38 5.32 -5.96
CA SER A 44 -24.89 6.59 -6.48
C SER A 44 -24.00 7.79 -6.19
N GLY A 45 -22.88 7.62 -5.44
CA GLY A 45 -22.05 8.73 -5.02
C GLY A 45 -22.73 9.69 -4.04
N THR A 46 -23.76 9.25 -3.33
CA THR A 46 -24.41 10.08 -2.29
C THR A 46 -23.77 9.88 -0.91
N LYS A 47 -23.01 8.81 -0.73
CA LYS A 47 -22.22 8.52 0.47
C LYS A 47 -20.79 8.10 0.11
N TYR A 48 -19.84 8.51 0.94
CA TYR A 48 -18.46 8.05 0.87
C TYR A 48 -18.34 6.63 1.43
N ILE A 49 -17.45 5.83 0.85
CA ILE A 49 -17.12 4.51 1.36
C ILE A 49 -16.22 4.69 2.58
N SER A 50 -16.67 4.18 3.74
CA SER A 50 -15.91 4.28 5.00
C SER A 50 -14.73 3.31 5.03
N TYR A 51 -13.72 3.62 5.86
CA TYR A 51 -12.61 2.71 6.14
C TYR A 51 -13.06 1.31 6.58
N SER A 52 -14.04 1.26 7.48
CA SER A 52 -14.60 0.01 7.98
C SER A 52 -15.23 -0.83 6.86
N SER A 53 -15.85 -0.20 5.87
CA SER A 53 -16.43 -0.90 4.72
C SER A 53 -15.33 -1.41 3.78
N LEU A 54 -14.27 -0.62 3.56
CA LEU A 54 -13.10 -1.06 2.80
C LEU A 54 -12.44 -2.30 3.42
N LYS A 55 -12.21 -2.30 4.74
CA LYS A 55 -11.66 -3.47 5.44
C LYS A 55 -12.54 -4.71 5.31
N LYS A 56 -13.86 -4.57 5.38
CA LYS A 56 -14.78 -5.71 5.23
C LYS A 56 -14.76 -6.25 3.81
N PHE A 57 -14.75 -5.35 2.83
CA PHE A 57 -14.65 -5.70 1.42
C PHE A 57 -13.33 -6.43 1.11
N GLU A 58 -12.21 -5.94 1.61
CA GLU A 58 -10.90 -6.60 1.50
C GLU A 58 -10.92 -8.02 2.11
N LYS A 59 -11.47 -8.16 3.33
CA LYS A 59 -11.62 -9.47 3.99
C LYS A 59 -12.51 -10.44 3.22
N ALA A 60 -13.42 -9.93 2.40
CA ALA A 60 -14.25 -10.72 1.50
C ALA A 60 -13.55 -11.06 0.17
N GLY A 61 -12.27 -10.70 -0.01
CA GLY A 61 -11.49 -10.91 -1.22
C GLY A 61 -11.64 -9.81 -2.26
N GLY A 62 -12.19 -8.65 -1.88
CA GLY A 62 -12.33 -7.50 -2.76
C GLY A 62 -11.01 -6.76 -3.00
N ASP A 63 -10.77 -6.31 -4.24
CA ASP A 63 -9.61 -5.49 -4.58
C ASP A 63 -9.84 -4.03 -4.17
N VAL A 64 -9.46 -3.70 -2.93
CA VAL A 64 -9.55 -2.33 -2.42
C VAL A 64 -8.63 -1.38 -3.18
N ASN A 65 -7.46 -1.86 -3.64
CA ASN A 65 -6.55 -1.02 -4.40
C ASN A 65 -7.22 -0.53 -5.67
N TYR A 66 -7.79 -1.44 -6.46
CA TYR A 66 -8.55 -1.08 -7.66
C TYR A 66 -9.72 -0.15 -7.37
N LEU A 67 -10.50 -0.45 -6.34
CA LEU A 67 -11.65 0.37 -6.00
C LEU A 67 -11.24 1.82 -5.70
N VAL A 68 -10.17 2.00 -4.91
CA VAL A 68 -9.70 3.32 -4.50
C VAL A 68 -8.92 4.01 -5.61
N THR A 69 -8.00 3.34 -6.31
CA THR A 69 -7.03 3.97 -7.22
C THR A 69 -7.37 3.80 -8.71
N GLY A 70 -8.18 2.80 -9.06
CA GLY A 70 -8.40 2.34 -10.43
C GLY A 70 -7.31 1.40 -10.96
N VAL A 71 -6.31 1.06 -10.14
CA VAL A 71 -5.21 0.15 -10.48
C VAL A 71 -5.36 -1.13 -9.68
N HIS A 72 -5.42 -2.26 -10.39
CA HIS A 72 -5.43 -3.57 -9.72
C HIS A 72 -4.14 -3.79 -8.95
N TYR A 73 -4.27 -4.34 -7.75
CA TYR A 73 -3.11 -4.87 -7.05
C TYR A 73 -2.47 -5.99 -7.88
N LYS A 74 -1.17 -5.89 -8.14
CA LYS A 74 -0.41 -6.89 -8.88
C LYS A 74 0.61 -7.54 -7.97
N THR A 75 0.51 -8.86 -7.87
CA THR A 75 1.55 -9.69 -7.28
C THR A 75 2.76 -9.77 -8.20
N GLY A 76 3.92 -10.04 -7.64
CA GLY A 76 5.17 -10.19 -8.36
C GLY A 76 6.25 -10.82 -7.50
N ILE A 77 7.49 -10.36 -7.70
CA ILE A 77 8.68 -10.92 -7.06
C ILE A 77 8.57 -10.90 -5.52
N VAL A 78 7.91 -9.89 -4.95
CA VAL A 78 7.80 -9.75 -3.49
C VAL A 78 7.01 -10.92 -2.91
N GLU A 79 5.83 -11.22 -3.44
CA GLU A 79 4.99 -12.32 -2.97
C GLU A 79 5.64 -13.68 -3.16
N ASP A 80 6.35 -13.87 -4.28
CA ASP A 80 7.04 -15.13 -4.55
C ASP A 80 8.20 -15.35 -3.58
N CYS A 81 8.93 -14.30 -3.23
CA CYS A 81 9.97 -14.38 -2.21
C CYS A 81 9.37 -14.55 -0.81
N MET A 82 8.28 -13.87 -0.48
CA MET A 82 7.61 -13.96 0.82
C MET A 82 7.13 -15.38 1.14
N LYS A 83 6.76 -16.18 0.13
CA LYS A 83 6.40 -17.61 0.29
C LYS A 83 7.59 -18.48 0.73
N ARG A 84 8.82 -18.02 0.51
CA ARG A 84 10.06 -18.76 0.83
C ARG A 84 10.56 -18.50 2.25
N CYS A 85 10.10 -17.42 2.90
CA CYS A 85 10.40 -17.11 4.30
C CYS A 85 9.36 -17.72 5.24
N ARG A 86 9.82 -18.41 6.28
CA ARG A 86 8.96 -19.15 7.21
C ARG A 86 8.46 -18.28 8.35
N THR A 87 9.31 -17.38 8.83
CA THR A 87 9.11 -16.60 10.04
C THR A 87 8.75 -15.14 9.71
N SER A 88 8.17 -14.44 10.68
CA SER A 88 7.92 -13.00 10.56
C SER A 88 9.24 -12.21 10.46
N ASP A 89 10.27 -12.62 11.19
CA ASP A 89 11.58 -11.95 11.19
C ASP A 89 12.30 -12.14 9.86
N GLY A 90 12.28 -13.35 9.30
CA GLY A 90 12.81 -13.61 7.96
C GLY A 90 12.10 -12.80 6.87
N LYS A 91 10.78 -12.61 6.99
CA LYS A 91 10.03 -11.72 6.09
C LYS A 91 10.43 -10.24 6.24
N ILE A 92 10.76 -9.80 7.46
CA ILE A 92 11.29 -8.44 7.70
C ILE A 92 12.67 -8.29 7.04
N GLU A 93 13.57 -9.26 7.21
CA GLU A 93 14.90 -9.23 6.57
C GLU A 93 14.82 -9.28 5.04
N LEU A 94 13.93 -10.12 4.49
CA LEU A 94 13.65 -10.14 3.06
C LEU A 94 13.19 -8.77 2.57
N MET A 95 12.30 -8.11 3.30
CA MET A 95 11.83 -6.78 2.92
C MET A 95 12.98 -5.78 2.87
N LYS A 96 13.87 -5.77 3.87
CA LYS A 96 15.07 -4.91 3.87
C LYS A 96 15.95 -5.18 2.65
N ALA A 97 16.18 -6.45 2.32
CA ALA A 97 16.95 -6.84 1.14
C ALA A 97 16.28 -6.36 -0.16
N LEU A 98 14.98 -6.59 -0.32
CA LEU A 98 14.22 -6.16 -1.49
C LEU A 98 14.24 -4.64 -1.67
N PHE A 99 14.15 -3.85 -0.60
CA PHE A 99 14.31 -2.40 -0.70
C PHE A 99 15.68 -2.00 -1.21
N TRP A 100 16.72 -2.59 -0.63
CA TRP A 100 18.09 -2.28 -1.01
C TRP A 100 18.34 -2.64 -2.48
N LEU A 101 17.93 -3.83 -2.91
CA LEU A 101 18.06 -4.31 -4.29
C LEU A 101 17.25 -3.45 -5.27
N THR A 102 16.02 -3.09 -4.91
CA THR A 102 15.19 -2.20 -5.74
C THR A 102 15.89 -0.86 -5.94
N ARG A 103 16.47 -0.29 -4.88
CA ARG A 103 17.28 0.92 -4.99
C ARG A 103 18.48 0.73 -5.91
N GLN A 104 19.21 -0.39 -5.80
CA GLN A 104 20.34 -0.67 -6.70
C GLN A 104 19.87 -0.77 -8.16
N GLY A 105 18.76 -1.44 -8.43
CA GLY A 105 18.18 -1.56 -9.77
C GLY A 105 17.87 -0.22 -10.40
N ILE A 106 17.25 0.70 -9.64
CA ILE A 106 16.96 2.06 -10.10
C ILE A 106 18.27 2.81 -10.40
N MET A 107 19.28 2.67 -9.53
CA MET A 107 20.60 3.30 -9.75
C MET A 107 21.30 2.75 -11.01
N LEU A 108 21.20 1.45 -11.27
CA LEU A 108 21.77 0.82 -12.48
C LEU A 108 21.04 1.28 -13.74
N MET A 109 19.72 1.50 -13.69
CA MET A 109 18.92 1.95 -14.83
C MET A 109 19.07 3.44 -15.13
N HIS A 110 19.21 4.29 -14.10
CA HIS A 110 19.06 5.74 -14.23
C HIS A 110 20.28 6.56 -13.76
N GLY A 111 21.33 5.92 -13.24
CA GLY A 111 22.54 6.60 -12.79
C GLY A 111 22.27 7.61 -11.68
N GLU A 112 22.86 8.81 -11.78
CA GLU A 112 22.79 9.85 -10.74
C GLU A 112 21.39 10.44 -10.54
N ASN A 113 20.50 10.36 -11.54
CA ASN A 113 19.14 10.90 -11.51
C ASN A 113 18.13 9.94 -10.84
N TRP A 114 18.59 8.90 -10.15
CA TRP A 114 17.72 7.84 -9.63
C TRP A 114 16.69 8.33 -8.59
N LYS A 115 16.98 9.41 -7.86
CA LYS A 115 16.06 9.99 -6.85
C LYS A 115 14.89 10.69 -7.51
N GLU A 116 15.15 11.44 -8.58
CA GLU A 116 14.13 12.10 -9.39
C GLU A 116 13.36 11.06 -10.22
N ALA A 117 14.06 10.05 -10.75
CA ALA A 117 13.46 8.99 -11.56
C ALA A 117 12.50 8.09 -10.77
N ASN A 118 12.67 7.97 -9.45
CA ASN A 118 11.82 7.12 -8.63
C ASN A 118 11.50 7.68 -7.23
N GLN A 119 10.91 8.88 -7.22
CA GLN A 119 10.47 9.54 -5.98
C GLN A 119 9.50 8.66 -5.16
N ARG A 120 8.67 7.83 -5.81
CA ARG A 120 7.72 6.96 -5.09
C ARG A 120 8.44 5.90 -4.26
N VAL A 121 9.29 5.06 -4.86
CA VAL A 121 10.04 4.05 -4.10
C VAL A 121 10.89 4.69 -3.02
N TRP A 122 11.50 5.85 -3.28
CA TRP A 122 12.25 6.56 -2.26
C TRP A 122 11.38 6.93 -1.03
N LYS A 123 10.16 7.43 -1.23
CA LYS A 123 9.22 7.73 -0.13
C LYS A 123 8.91 6.46 0.68
N TYR A 124 8.74 5.33 0.02
CA TYR A 124 8.50 4.04 0.65
C TYR A 124 9.70 3.51 1.43
N ILE A 125 10.92 3.65 0.88
CA ILE A 125 12.15 3.35 1.62
C ILE A 125 12.23 4.21 2.88
N ARG A 126 11.99 5.52 2.77
CA ARG A 126 11.98 6.44 3.92
C ARG A 126 10.96 6.04 4.99
N LEU A 127 9.76 5.64 4.57
CA LEU A 127 8.74 5.14 5.49
C LEU A 127 9.18 3.87 6.22
N ALA A 128 9.89 2.96 5.55
CA ALA A 128 10.45 1.77 6.18
C ALA A 128 11.56 2.11 7.18
N GLU A 129 12.44 3.05 6.85
CA GLU A 129 13.48 3.56 7.76
C GLU A 129 12.85 4.28 8.99
N GLU A 130 11.74 4.99 8.81
CA GLU A 130 11.05 5.74 9.87
C GLU A 130 10.18 4.89 10.79
N LYS A 131 9.85 3.64 10.43
CA LYS A 131 9.00 2.76 11.26
C LYS A 131 9.55 2.55 12.67
N GLU A 132 10.86 2.69 12.87
CA GLU A 132 11.53 2.65 14.17
C GLU A 132 11.25 3.90 15.04
N GLN A 133 10.84 5.03 14.44
CA GLN A 133 10.75 6.33 15.12
C GLN A 133 9.32 6.84 15.32
N HIS A 134 8.36 6.46 14.48
CA HIS A 134 7.00 7.02 14.51
C HIS A 134 5.92 5.94 14.43
N ARG A 135 5.18 5.74 15.53
CA ARG A 135 4.00 4.85 15.59
C ARG A 135 2.81 5.30 14.70
N ASN A 136 2.94 6.40 13.95
CA ASN A 136 1.84 6.95 13.15
C ASN A 136 2.27 7.22 11.70
N ILE A 137 1.64 6.48 10.79
CA ILE A 137 1.87 6.55 9.35
C ILE A 137 1.55 7.91 8.71
N TRP A 138 0.47 8.59 9.14
CA TRP A 138 0.08 9.91 8.64
C TRP A 138 1.14 10.97 8.96
N ARG A 139 1.73 10.87 10.16
CA ARG A 139 2.80 11.76 10.60
C ARG A 139 4.09 11.52 9.82
N SER A 140 4.43 10.25 9.58
CA SER A 140 5.59 9.90 8.76
C SER A 140 5.45 10.38 7.32
N ILE A 141 4.30 10.11 6.67
CA ILE A 141 4.01 10.63 5.33
C ILE A 141 4.20 12.15 5.30
N ARG A 142 3.59 12.90 6.22
CA ARG A 142 3.69 14.36 6.22
C ARG A 142 5.12 14.86 6.41
N LYS A 143 5.91 14.20 7.25
CA LYS A 143 7.33 14.57 7.47
C LYS A 143 8.16 14.30 6.22
N ILE A 144 7.95 13.18 5.55
CA ILE A 144 8.64 12.84 4.30
C ILE A 144 8.30 13.83 3.18
N GLU A 145 7.04 14.30 3.14
CA GLU A 145 6.60 15.35 2.21
C GLU A 145 7.04 16.77 2.63
N ASP A 146 7.68 16.93 3.79
CA ASP A 146 8.09 18.22 4.37
C ASP A 146 6.94 19.25 4.48
N LEU A 147 5.78 18.79 4.96
CA LEU A 147 4.58 19.61 5.09
C LEU A 147 4.20 19.92 6.54
N THR A 148 3.60 21.09 6.74
CA THR A 148 2.87 21.39 7.99
C THR A 148 1.54 20.65 8.02
N GLN A 149 0.96 20.43 9.20
CA GLN A 149 -0.37 19.82 9.31
C GLN A 149 -1.43 20.61 8.52
N MET A 150 -1.32 21.93 8.52
CA MET A 150 -2.22 22.83 7.80
C MET A 150 -2.12 22.63 6.29
N LYS A 151 -0.90 22.62 5.74
CA LYS A 151 -0.69 22.37 4.30
C LYS A 151 -1.14 20.97 3.90
N MET A 152 -0.87 19.95 4.70
CA MET A 152 -1.32 18.59 4.38
C MET A 152 -2.85 18.48 4.37
N ALA A 153 -3.52 19.11 5.33
CA ALA A 153 -4.98 19.16 5.38
C ALA A 153 -5.59 19.90 4.18
N GLU A 154 -5.00 21.03 3.78
CA GLU A 154 -5.37 21.79 2.59
C GLU A 154 -5.21 20.95 1.31
N ARG A 155 -4.07 20.27 1.16
CA ARG A 155 -3.79 19.42 -0.01
C ARG A 155 -4.77 18.24 -0.11
N LEU A 156 -5.10 17.61 1.02
CA LEU A 156 -6.12 16.56 1.09
C LEU A 156 -7.56 17.08 1.04
N ASP A 157 -7.76 18.42 0.98
CA ASP A 157 -9.07 19.09 1.01
C ASP A 157 -9.97 18.60 2.17
N ILE A 158 -9.36 18.52 3.37
CA ILE A 158 -10.05 18.19 4.63
C ILE A 158 -9.81 19.24 5.70
N ASN A 159 -10.73 19.31 6.66
CA ASN A 159 -10.57 20.20 7.80
C ASN A 159 -9.30 19.85 8.62
N ILE A 160 -8.56 20.86 9.07
CA ILE A 160 -7.35 20.68 9.89
C ILE A 160 -7.58 19.83 11.15
N LYS A 161 -8.73 19.96 11.83
CA LYS A 161 -9.07 19.13 13.00
C LYS A 161 -9.27 17.67 12.60
N ARG A 162 -9.79 17.40 11.41
CA ARG A 162 -9.93 16.04 10.87
C ARG A 162 -8.55 15.44 10.61
N TYR A 163 -7.65 16.20 9.98
CA TYR A 163 -6.28 15.75 9.74
C TYR A 163 -5.51 15.49 11.03
N GLN A 164 -5.61 16.38 12.03
CA GLN A 164 -5.01 16.18 13.35
C GLN A 164 -5.49 14.89 14.03
N ARG A 165 -6.77 14.54 13.89
CA ARG A 165 -7.31 13.28 14.41
C ARG A 165 -6.76 12.05 13.66
N LEU A 166 -6.50 12.15 12.35
CA LEU A 166 -5.79 11.09 11.61
C LEU A 166 -4.36 10.91 12.16
N GLU A 167 -3.63 12.00 12.39
CA GLU A 167 -2.30 11.97 13.03
C GLU A 167 -2.29 11.55 14.50
N ARG A 168 -3.45 11.47 15.16
CA ARG A 168 -3.59 10.86 16.50
C ARG A 168 -4.18 9.46 16.46
N MET A 169 -4.48 8.92 15.27
CA MET A 169 -5.18 7.65 15.09
C MET A 169 -6.58 7.62 15.75
N GLU A 170 -7.21 8.79 15.93
CA GLU A 170 -8.55 8.98 16.52
C GLU A 170 -9.67 9.08 15.46
N ALA A 171 -9.29 9.02 14.19
CA ALA A 171 -10.19 9.03 13.05
C ALA A 171 -9.66 8.07 11.98
N GLU A 172 -10.58 7.55 11.19
CA GLU A 172 -10.27 6.68 10.05
C GLU A 172 -10.49 7.44 8.74
N PRO A 173 -9.66 7.21 7.70
CA PRO A 173 -9.85 7.83 6.38
C PRO A 173 -10.99 7.17 5.61
N ASP A 174 -11.78 7.94 4.86
CA ASP A 174 -12.68 7.34 3.87
C ASP A 174 -11.92 7.07 2.55
N ALA A 175 -12.58 6.40 1.61
CA ALA A 175 -11.99 6.08 0.31
C ALA A 175 -11.56 7.33 -0.49
N VAL A 176 -12.19 8.48 -0.25
CA VAL A 176 -11.81 9.74 -0.91
C VAL A 176 -10.46 10.22 -0.39
N ILE A 177 -10.28 10.26 0.94
CA ILE A 177 -8.99 10.62 1.54
C ILE A 177 -7.87 9.69 1.05
N LEU A 178 -8.14 8.38 0.97
CA LEU A 178 -7.17 7.41 0.47
C LEU A 178 -6.86 7.61 -1.03
N ASN A 179 -7.86 7.96 -1.84
CA ASN A 179 -7.64 8.29 -3.25
C ASN A 179 -6.83 9.58 -3.40
N SER A 180 -7.15 10.64 -2.67
CA SER A 180 -6.37 11.89 -2.71
C SER A 180 -4.93 11.68 -2.22
N LEU A 181 -4.71 10.80 -1.24
CA LEU A 181 -3.37 10.40 -0.83
C LEU A 181 -2.59 9.73 -1.98
N TYR A 182 -3.26 8.85 -2.74
CA TYR A 182 -2.67 8.20 -3.91
C TYR A 182 -2.42 9.18 -5.07
N THR A 183 -3.41 10.00 -5.44
CA THR A 183 -3.33 10.87 -6.62
C THR A 183 -2.37 12.04 -6.41
N LEU A 184 -2.34 12.62 -5.21
CA LEU A 184 -1.54 13.82 -4.92
C LEU A 184 -0.13 13.52 -4.43
N PHE A 185 0.05 12.43 -3.69
CA PHE A 185 1.32 12.12 -3.04
C PHE A 185 1.96 10.82 -3.52
N GLY A 186 1.20 9.96 -4.19
CA GLY A 186 1.69 8.69 -4.74
C GLY A 186 1.74 7.55 -3.74
N TYR A 187 1.07 7.66 -2.59
CA TYR A 187 1.00 6.55 -1.63
C TYR A 187 -0.23 5.67 -1.88
N SER A 188 0.02 4.40 -2.20
CA SER A 188 -0.93 3.30 -2.22
C SER A 188 -1.80 3.26 -0.95
N PRO A 189 -3.13 3.08 -1.07
CA PRO A 189 -4.04 2.98 0.08
C PRO A 189 -3.70 1.81 0.99
N LEU A 190 -2.98 0.80 0.47
CA LEU A 190 -2.52 -0.36 1.20
C LEU A 190 -1.55 0.01 2.33
N ILE A 191 -0.93 1.19 2.30
CA ILE A 191 -0.11 1.69 3.42
C ILE A 191 -0.89 1.92 4.71
N ILE A 192 -2.18 2.24 4.58
CA ILE A 192 -3.05 2.43 5.72
C ILE A 192 -3.78 1.14 6.08
N LEU A 193 -4.14 0.32 5.07
CA LEU A 193 -4.90 -0.92 5.25
C LEU A 193 -4.04 -2.12 5.69
N HIS A 194 -2.81 -2.22 5.16
CA HIS A 194 -1.86 -3.30 5.41
C HIS A 194 -0.57 -2.76 5.99
N GLU A 195 -0.49 -2.68 7.32
CA GLU A 195 0.69 -2.16 8.02
C GLU A 195 2.00 -2.90 7.66
N ASN A 196 1.94 -4.14 7.13
CA ASN A 196 3.09 -5.02 6.93
C ASN A 196 3.50 -5.31 5.48
N LEU A 197 2.73 -4.91 4.45
CA LEU A 197 2.99 -5.29 3.04
C LEU A 197 2.86 -4.15 2.03
N TYR A 198 2.67 -2.93 2.49
CA TYR A 198 2.32 -1.79 1.64
C TYR A 198 3.35 -1.35 0.60
N TYR A 199 4.55 -1.91 0.65
CA TYR A 199 5.64 -1.65 -0.27
C TYR A 199 5.67 -2.62 -1.45
N ALA A 200 4.96 -3.75 -1.34
CA ALA A 200 5.06 -4.85 -2.29
C ALA A 200 4.66 -4.40 -3.70
N GLU A 201 3.58 -3.63 -3.82
CA GLU A 201 3.09 -3.09 -5.08
C GLU A 201 4.15 -2.23 -5.81
N GLU A 202 4.75 -1.27 -5.12
CA GLU A 202 5.71 -0.34 -5.72
C GLU A 202 7.05 -1.03 -6.04
N ILE A 203 7.48 -1.98 -5.20
CA ILE A 203 8.64 -2.82 -5.51
C ILE A 203 8.34 -3.67 -6.75
N ASN A 204 7.22 -4.38 -6.79
CA ASN A 204 6.82 -5.21 -7.94
C ASN A 204 6.77 -4.39 -9.23
N LYS A 205 6.22 -3.17 -9.17
CA LYS A 205 6.20 -2.25 -10.30
C LYS A 205 7.60 -1.94 -10.80
N CYS A 206 8.52 -1.55 -9.91
CA CYS A 206 9.89 -1.23 -10.31
C CYS A 206 10.62 -2.44 -10.91
N TRP A 207 10.46 -3.60 -10.29
CA TRP A 207 11.05 -4.84 -10.81
C TRP A 207 10.50 -5.21 -12.18
N SER A 208 9.23 -4.91 -12.48
CA SER A 208 8.66 -5.13 -13.80
C SER A 208 9.19 -4.17 -14.88
N GLU A 209 9.71 -3.00 -14.47
CA GLU A 209 10.25 -1.96 -15.36
C GLU A 209 11.76 -2.09 -15.59
N PHE A 210 12.47 -2.87 -14.75
CA PHE A 210 13.90 -3.12 -14.91
C PHE A 210 14.21 -3.89 -16.20
N SER A 211 15.34 -3.55 -16.83
CA SER A 211 15.86 -4.31 -17.97
C SER A 211 16.16 -5.76 -17.57
N ASP A 212 16.18 -6.68 -18.54
CA ASP A 212 16.47 -8.09 -18.27
C ASP A 212 17.87 -8.27 -17.65
N GLU A 213 18.84 -7.47 -18.08
CA GLU A 213 20.20 -7.50 -17.55
C GLU A 213 20.26 -7.08 -16.07
N VAL A 214 19.60 -5.97 -15.71
CA VAL A 214 19.51 -5.51 -14.32
C VAL A 214 18.76 -6.54 -13.46
N ARG A 215 17.63 -7.07 -13.95
CA ARG A 215 16.89 -8.12 -13.23
C ARG A 215 17.73 -9.36 -12.99
N MET A 216 18.49 -9.82 -13.98
CA MET A 216 19.35 -10.98 -13.85
C MET A 216 20.41 -10.78 -12.75
N GLN A 217 21.05 -9.61 -12.72
CA GLN A 217 22.04 -9.27 -11.69
C GLN A 217 21.42 -9.22 -10.29
N LEU A 218 20.29 -8.54 -10.12
CA LEU A 218 19.61 -8.41 -8.83
C LEU A 218 19.07 -9.75 -8.33
N ASN A 219 18.51 -10.59 -9.22
CA ASN A 219 18.05 -11.93 -8.86
C ASN A 219 19.19 -12.80 -8.34
N GLY A 220 20.40 -12.67 -8.91
CA GLY A 220 21.58 -13.39 -8.41
C GLY A 220 21.89 -13.08 -6.95
N VAL A 221 21.77 -11.81 -6.53
CA VAL A 221 21.98 -11.38 -5.14
C VAL A 221 20.80 -11.80 -4.26
N LEU A 222 19.57 -11.58 -4.71
CA LEU A 222 18.35 -11.95 -3.99
C LEU A 222 18.31 -13.44 -3.63
N GLU A 223 18.77 -14.31 -4.53
CA GLU A 223 18.85 -15.75 -4.26
C GLU A 223 19.86 -16.08 -3.15
N GLN A 224 20.94 -15.33 -3.00
CA GLN A 224 21.87 -15.51 -1.89
C GLN A 224 21.29 -14.99 -0.58
N ASP A 225 20.62 -13.84 -0.61
CA ASP A 225 19.94 -13.29 0.56
C ASP A 225 18.86 -14.25 1.08
N LEU A 226 18.05 -14.82 0.19
CA LEU A 226 17.03 -15.80 0.56
C LEU A 226 17.61 -17.07 1.18
N LYS A 227 18.77 -17.55 0.69
CA LYS A 227 19.48 -18.68 1.31
C LYS A 227 19.97 -18.34 2.70
N LEU A 228 20.55 -17.14 2.88
CA LEU A 228 21.05 -16.70 4.18
C LEU A 228 19.91 -16.57 5.20
N ILE A 229 18.80 -15.95 4.80
CA ILE A 229 17.60 -15.83 5.64
C ILE A 229 17.12 -17.22 6.05
N ALA A 230 17.00 -18.16 5.11
CA ALA A 230 16.55 -19.52 5.42
C ALA A 230 17.48 -20.26 6.39
N LEU A 231 18.80 -20.01 6.35
CA LEU A 231 19.75 -20.55 7.32
C LEU A 231 19.55 -19.93 8.72
N CYS A 232 19.38 -18.61 8.79
CA CYS A 232 19.11 -17.92 10.07
C CYS A 232 17.79 -18.38 10.71
N GLU A 233 16.76 -18.63 9.91
CA GLU A 233 15.48 -19.17 10.40
C GLU A 233 15.67 -20.57 11.03
N GLN A 234 16.47 -21.44 10.40
CA GLN A 234 16.74 -22.80 10.91
C GLN A 234 17.51 -22.80 12.23
N GLU A 235 18.53 -21.97 12.37
CA GLU A 235 19.31 -21.85 13.61
C GLU A 235 18.45 -21.35 14.78
N THR A 236 17.52 -20.43 14.50
CA THR A 236 16.59 -19.89 15.50
C THR A 236 15.61 -20.97 16.00
N ASP A 237 15.08 -21.80 15.09
CA ASP A 237 14.21 -22.93 15.46
C ASP A 237 14.95 -23.97 16.33
N ILE A 238 16.22 -24.27 16.01
CA ILE A 238 17.05 -25.20 16.79
C ILE A 238 17.32 -24.66 18.19
N ALA A 239 17.53 -23.35 18.33
CA ALA A 239 17.75 -22.71 19.63
C ALA A 239 16.50 -22.78 20.53
N LEU A 240 15.31 -22.60 19.95
CA LEU A 240 14.05 -22.68 20.68
C LEU A 240 13.66 -24.10 21.13
N GLN A 241 14.11 -25.14 20.40
CA GLN A 241 13.88 -26.55 20.78
C GLN A 241 14.79 -27.05 21.92
N LYS A 242 15.80 -26.28 22.31
CA LYS A 242 16.77 -26.63 23.37
C LYS A 242 16.43 -26.01 24.74
N ILE A 243 15.33 -25.27 24.83
CA ILE A 243 14.81 -24.63 26.06
C ILE A 243 13.59 -25.43 26.53
#